data_AF-A0A1Q3LGH1-F1
#
_entry.id   AF-A0A1Q3LGH1-F1
#
_cell.length_a   1.000
_cell.length_b   1.000
_cell.length_c   1.000
_cell.angle_alpha   90.00
_cell.angle_beta   90.00
_cell.angle_gamma   90.00
#
_symmetry.space_group_name_H-M   'P 1'
#
loop_
_entity.id
_entity.type
_entity.pdbx_description
1 polymer ?
#
loop_
_entity_poly.entity_id
_entity_poly.type
_entity_poly.pdbx_seq_one_letter_code
_entity_poly.pdbx_strand_id
1 'polypeptide(L)'
;MGKGKKAAQTDFELALEFAHSQPERFPQPYCADKAKYYADYDYPLPDAETAAALCEPCPLLLLCAEHARKRRVQWGVWGGGVWVAGRQAQGPHDS
;
A
#
# COMPACT_ATOMS: atom_id res chain seq x y z
N MET A 1 -25.22 16.54 15.41
CA MET A 1 -24.75 15.27 14.81
C MET A 1 -23.29 15.07 15.21
N GLY A 2 -23.00 14.11 16.08
CA GLY A 2 -21.64 13.90 16.60
C GLY A 2 -20.73 13.31 15.53
N LYS A 3 -19.64 14.01 15.19
CA LYS A 3 -18.58 13.44 14.36
C LYS A 3 -17.93 12.32 15.16
N GLY A 4 -18.21 11.06 14.80
CA GLY A 4 -17.51 9.91 15.36
C GLY A 4 -16.01 10.14 15.20
N LYS A 5 -15.25 9.92 16.28
CA LYS A 5 -13.79 10.01 16.26
C LYS A 5 -13.27 9.02 15.21
N LYS A 6 -12.94 9.49 14.00
CA LYS A 6 -12.18 8.69 13.04
C LYS A 6 -10.88 8.30 13.75
N ALA A 7 -10.45 7.04 13.60
CA ALA A 7 -9.13 6.63 14.04
C ALA A 7 -8.10 7.64 13.49
N ALA A 8 -7.09 7.98 14.29
CA ALA A 8 -6.04 8.89 13.85
C ALA A 8 -5.48 8.40 12.52
N GLN A 9 -5.45 9.29 11.52
CA GLN A 9 -4.92 8.98 10.20
C GLN A 9 -3.42 8.66 10.35
N THR A 10 -2.95 7.69 9.58
CA THR A 10 -1.53 7.38 9.43
C THR A 10 -0.86 8.40 8.51
N ASP A 11 0.45 8.56 8.63
CA ASP A 11 1.24 9.45 7.76
C ASP A 11 1.11 9.08 6.28
N PHE A 12 0.94 7.78 5.97
CA PHE A 12 0.65 7.31 4.63
C PHE A 12 -0.70 7.80 4.08
N GLU A 13 -1.77 7.69 4.88
CA GLU A 13 -3.11 8.17 4.47
C GLU A 13 -3.08 9.68 4.20
N LEU A 14 -2.37 10.44 5.03
CA LEU A 14 -2.19 11.88 4.82
C LEU A 14 -1.34 12.19 3.58
N ALA A 15 -0.26 11.45 3.35
CA ALA A 15 0.58 11.61 2.16
C ALA A 15 -0.19 11.28 0.87
N LEU A 16 -1.05 10.26 0.88
CA LEU A 16 -1.93 9.95 -0.25
C LEU A 16 -2.93 11.09 -0.51
N GLU A 17 -3.53 11.67 0.54
CA GLU A 17 -4.45 12.80 0.41
C GLU A 17 -3.76 14.02 -0.24
N PHE A 18 -2.53 14.34 0.17
CA PHE A 18 -1.76 15.41 -0.44
C PHE A 18 -1.32 15.11 -1.88
N ALA A 19 -0.86 13.89 -2.15
CA ALA A 19 -0.55 13.46 -3.51
C ALA A 19 -1.76 13.65 -4.44
N HIS A 20 -2.93 13.20 -4.03
CA HIS A 20 -4.14 13.30 -4.86
C HIS A 20 -4.63 14.75 -5.03
N SER A 21 -4.60 15.55 -3.96
CA SER A 21 -5.14 16.92 -3.98
C SER A 21 -4.22 17.96 -4.62
N GLN A 22 -2.91 17.70 -4.65
CA GLN A 22 -1.88 18.64 -5.12
C GLN A 22 -0.80 17.92 -5.93
N PRO A 23 -1.15 17.35 -7.11
CA PRO A 23 -0.24 16.50 -7.88
C PRO A 23 1.01 17.20 -8.38
N GLU A 24 0.94 18.53 -8.60
CA GLU A 24 2.09 19.36 -9.01
C GLU A 24 3.08 19.59 -7.86
N ARG A 25 2.66 19.39 -6.60
CA ARG A 25 3.45 19.71 -5.40
C ARG A 25 3.97 18.47 -4.69
N PHE A 26 3.26 17.35 -4.80
CA PHE A 26 3.59 16.12 -4.09
C PHE A 26 3.79 14.95 -5.05
N PRO A 27 4.84 14.13 -4.85
CA PRO A 27 5.14 13.05 -5.75
C PRO A 27 4.07 11.95 -5.64
N GLN A 28 3.61 11.46 -6.79
CA GLN A 28 2.55 10.47 -6.85
C GLN A 28 3.04 9.08 -6.43
N PRO A 29 2.22 8.28 -5.74
CA PRO A 29 2.53 6.87 -5.51
C PRO A 29 2.52 6.12 -6.84
N TYR A 30 3.42 5.15 -6.99
CA TYR A 30 3.54 4.39 -8.23
C TYR A 30 2.32 3.50 -8.53
N CYS A 31 1.55 3.16 -7.50
CA CYS A 31 0.32 2.40 -7.59
C CYS A 31 -0.90 3.23 -8.04
N ALA A 32 -0.78 4.56 -8.14
CA ALA A 32 -1.85 5.41 -8.66
C ALA A 32 -2.31 4.88 -10.03
N ASP A 33 -3.63 4.69 -10.17
CA ASP A 33 -4.30 4.18 -11.38
C ASP A 33 -3.83 2.81 -11.88
N LYS A 34 -3.11 2.05 -11.05
CA LYS A 34 -2.56 0.72 -11.38
C LYS A 34 -3.10 -0.39 -10.49
N ALA A 35 -4.31 -0.23 -9.95
CA ALA A 35 -4.91 -1.13 -8.98
C ALA A 35 -4.80 -2.63 -9.36
N LYS A 36 -4.92 -2.97 -10.65
CA LYS A 36 -4.74 -4.33 -11.17
C LYS A 36 -3.44 -5.04 -10.76
N TYR A 37 -2.36 -4.31 -10.50
CA TYR A 37 -1.06 -4.88 -10.11
C TYR A 37 -0.83 -4.88 -8.60
N TYR A 38 -1.66 -4.17 -7.83
CA TYR A 38 -1.42 -3.94 -6.40
C TYR A 38 -2.55 -4.43 -5.50
N ALA A 39 -3.83 -4.27 -5.87
CA ALA A 39 -4.94 -4.45 -4.93
C ALA A 39 -6.20 -5.07 -5.54
N ASP A 40 -6.21 -5.35 -6.83
CA ASP A 40 -7.34 -6.00 -7.49
C ASP A 40 -7.44 -7.49 -7.07
N TYR A 41 -8.65 -7.94 -6.78
CA TYR A 41 -8.93 -9.31 -6.32
C TYR A 41 -9.13 -10.28 -7.49
N ASP A 42 -9.39 -9.78 -8.70
CA ASP A 42 -9.57 -10.60 -9.88
C ASP A 42 -8.23 -11.04 -10.52
N TYR A 43 -7.10 -10.52 -10.01
CA TYR A 43 -5.76 -10.84 -10.48
C TYR A 43 -4.94 -11.54 -9.37
N PRO A 44 -4.16 -12.58 -9.69
CA PRO A 44 -3.31 -13.22 -8.69
C PRO A 44 -2.31 -12.20 -8.12
N LEU A 45 -2.08 -12.28 -6.81
CA LEU A 45 -1.03 -11.47 -6.19
C LEU A 45 0.32 -11.85 -6.80
N PRO A 46 1.18 -10.88 -7.11
CA PRO A 46 2.54 -11.17 -7.55
C PRO A 46 3.33 -11.87 -6.44
N ASP A 47 4.44 -12.50 -6.79
CA ASP A 47 5.40 -12.97 -5.78
C ASP A 47 6.08 -11.80 -5.04
N ALA A 48 6.82 -12.13 -3.97
CA ALA A 48 7.47 -11.14 -3.13
C ALA A 48 8.54 -10.32 -3.87
N GLU A 49 9.26 -10.92 -4.82
CA GLU A 49 10.31 -10.24 -5.58
C GLU A 49 9.69 -9.20 -6.54
N THR A 50 8.66 -9.61 -7.27
CA THR A 50 7.90 -8.75 -8.17
C THR A 50 7.21 -7.63 -7.39
N ALA A 51 6.61 -7.94 -6.24
CA ALA A 51 6.01 -6.94 -5.35
C ALA A 51 7.05 -5.89 -4.88
N ALA A 52 8.26 -6.34 -4.51
CA ALA A 52 9.34 -5.44 -4.13
C ALA A 52 9.76 -4.53 -5.29
N ALA A 53 10.00 -5.10 -6.48
CA ALA A 53 10.40 -4.35 -7.67
C ALA A 53 9.32 -3.32 -8.11
N LEU A 54 8.03 -3.67 -8.01
CA LEU A 54 6.92 -2.76 -8.30
C LEU A 54 6.88 -1.54 -7.38
N CYS A 55 7.41 -1.66 -6.16
CA CYS A 55 7.34 -0.62 -5.13
C CYS A 55 8.66 0.12 -4.90
N GLU A 56 9.81 -0.44 -5.29
CA GLU A 56 11.15 0.13 -5.07
C GLU A 56 11.28 1.62 -5.48
N PRO A 57 10.80 2.06 -6.66
CA PRO A 57 10.92 3.48 -7.04
C PRO A 57 9.85 4.40 -6.42
N CYS A 58 8.96 3.88 -5.57
CA CYS A 58 7.82 4.63 -5.05
C CYS A 58 8.26 5.64 -3.97
N PRO A 59 7.90 6.93 -4.10
CA PRO A 59 8.26 7.96 -3.12
C PRO A 59 7.60 7.76 -1.75
N LEU A 60 6.51 6.98 -1.69
CA LEU A 60 5.77 6.69 -0.46
C LEU A 60 6.07 5.29 0.10
N LEU A 61 7.09 4.59 -0.41
CA LEU A 61 7.41 3.19 -0.05
C LEU A 61 7.43 2.96 1.47
N LEU A 62 8.21 3.76 2.20
CA LEU A 62 8.40 3.58 3.65
C LEU A 62 7.12 3.84 4.44
N LEU A 63 6.40 4.92 4.09
CA LEU A 63 5.12 5.25 4.72
C LEU A 63 4.08 4.15 4.44
N CYS A 64 4.03 3.65 3.21
CA CYS A 64 3.14 2.55 2.81
C CYS A 64 3.44 1.27 3.59
N ALA A 65 4.72 0.89 3.71
CA ALA A 65 5.14 -0.29 4.47
C ALA A 65 4.79 -0.17 5.96
N GLU A 66 4.98 1.01 6.55
CA GLU A 66 4.59 1.26 7.94
C GLU A 66 3.09 1.20 8.14
N HIS A 67 2.32 1.82 7.25
CA HIS A 67 0.86 1.73 7.25
C HIS A 67 0.38 0.29 7.16
N ALA A 68 0.93 -0.49 6.21
CA ALA A 68 0.57 -1.89 6.00
C ALA A 68 0.71 -2.71 7.28
N ARG A 69 1.84 -2.54 7.99
CA ARG A 69 2.12 -3.18 9.28
C ARG A 69 1.18 -2.72 10.38
N LYS A 70 1.01 -1.40 10.54
CA LYS A 70 0.14 -0.81 11.58
C LYS A 70 -1.32 -1.23 11.41
N ARG A 71 -1.80 -1.26 10.17
CA ARG A 71 -3.19 -1.59 9.83
C ARG A 71 -3.45 -3.07 9.66
N ARG A 72 -2.39 -3.89 9.56
CA ARG A 72 -2.48 -5.30 9.15
C ARG A 72 -3.37 -5.42 7.93
N VAL A 73 -2.99 -4.73 6.86
CA VAL A 73 -3.77 -4.71 5.60
C VAL A 73 -4.09 -6.13 5.17
N GLN A 74 -5.34 -6.34 4.78
CA GLN A 74 -5.88 -7.70 4.66
C GLN A 74 -5.40 -8.41 3.38
N TRP A 75 -5.19 -7.66 2.31
CA TRP A 75 -4.85 -8.20 0.99
C TRP A 75 -4.07 -7.17 0.16
N GLY A 76 -3.32 -7.65 -0.84
CA GLY A 76 -2.66 -6.81 -1.86
C GLY A 76 -1.16 -6.65 -1.69
N VAL A 77 -0.53 -5.95 -2.63
CA VAL A 77 0.83 -5.44 -2.55
C VAL A 77 0.84 -4.10 -1.83
N TRP A 78 1.56 -4.04 -0.72
CA TRP A 78 1.75 -2.84 0.08
C TRP A 78 3.20 -2.71 0.51
N GLY A 79 3.81 -1.54 0.26
CA GLY A 79 5.15 -1.23 0.74
C GLY A 79 6.23 -2.22 0.29
N GLY A 80 6.09 -2.80 -0.91
CA GLY A 80 6.98 -3.83 -1.44
C GLY A 80 6.72 -5.25 -0.94
N GLY A 81 5.69 -5.46 -0.12
CA GLY A 81 5.30 -6.76 0.40
C GLY A 81 3.96 -7.23 -0.12
N VAL A 82 3.79 -8.54 -0.25
CA VAL A 82 2.51 -9.18 -0.54
C VAL A 82 1.79 -9.45 0.79
N TRP A 83 0.53 -9.06 0.91
CA TRP A 83 -0.27 -9.25 2.11
C TRP A 83 -1.46 -10.17 1.85
N VAL A 84 -1.66 -11.13 2.74
CA VAL A 84 -2.77 -12.10 2.72
C VAL A 84 -3.26 -12.32 4.15
N ALA A 85 -4.56 -12.16 4.38
CA ALA A 85 -5.20 -12.33 5.68
C ALA A 85 -4.50 -11.56 6.82
N GLY A 86 -4.04 -10.34 6.53
CA GLY A 86 -3.37 -9.48 7.53
C GLY A 86 -1.92 -9.87 7.84
N ARG A 87 -1.32 -10.78 7.07
CA ARG A 87 0.09 -11.20 7.17
C ARG A 87 0.85 -10.89 5.90
N GLN A 88 2.08 -10.43 6.04
CA GLN A 88 2.98 -10.24 4.91
C GLN A 88 3.63 -11.59 4.54
N ALA A 89 3.51 -12.00 3.28
CA ALA A 89 4.22 -13.17 2.77
C ALA A 89 5.73 -12.87 2.73
N GLN A 90 6.53 -13.84 3.18
CA GLN A 90 7.98 -13.72 3.21
C GLN A 90 8.58 -14.63 2.11
N GLY A 91 9.00 -14.05 0.99
CA GLY A 91 9.63 -14.82 -0.10
C GLY A 91 8.69 -15.82 -0.82
N PRO A 92 9.17 -16.52 -1.86
CA PRO A 92 8.32 -17.35 -2.70
C PRO A 92 7.96 -18.65 -1.96
N HIS A 93 6.66 -18.86 -1.73
CA HIS A 93 6.04 -20.04 -1.09
C HIS A 93 6.32 -20.24 0.42
N ASP A 94 5.62 -19.50 1.27
CA ASP A 94 5.29 -20.05 2.60
C ASP A 94 4.19 -21.12 2.39
N SER A 95 4.52 -22.36 2.73
CA SER A 95 3.82 -23.62 2.37
C SER A 95 2.43 -23.80 2.98
#